data_AF-A0A380Q9M2-F1
#
_entry.id   AF-A0A380Q9M2-F1
#
_cell.length_a   1.000
_cell.length_b   1.000
_cell.length_c   1.000
_cell.angle_alpha   90.00
_cell.angle_beta   90.00
_cell.angle_gamma   90.00
#
_symmetry.space_group_name_H-M   'P 1'
#
loop_
_entity.id
_entity.type
_entity.pdbx_description
1 polymer ?
#
loop_
_entity_poly.entity_id
_entity_poly.type
_entity_poly.pdbx_seq_one_letter_code
_entity_poly.pdbx_strand_id
1 'polypeptide(L)' 'MPRLIEKVVTASGRFMDSVIRQDIKQSNDSKIITDANGNAVLNMNNQKVRDSMQARMKELAAKR' A
#
# COMPACT_ATOMS: atom_id res chain seq x y z
N MET A 1 -2.57 34.75 -23.64
CA MET A 1 -1.92 34.55 -22.32
C MET A 1 -2.11 33.11 -21.81
N PRO A 2 -1.47 32.07 -22.40
CA PRO A 2 -1.65 30.69 -21.92
C PRO A 2 -0.61 30.25 -20.86
N ARG A 3 0.49 30.99 -20.67
CA ARG A 3 1.66 30.54 -19.90
C ARG A 3 1.51 30.50 -18.37
N LEU A 4 0.47 31.13 -17.81
CA LEU A 4 0.26 31.20 -16.36
C LEU A 4 -0.42 29.93 -15.81
N ILE A 5 -1.30 29.30 -16.59
CA ILE A 5 -2.01 28.07 -16.16
C ILE A 5 -1.05 26.87 -16.17
N GLU A 6 -0.15 26.82 -17.16
CA GLU A 6 0.82 25.74 -17.34
C GLU A 6 1.79 25.58 -16.15
N LYS A 7 2.23 26.71 -15.56
CA LYS A 7 3.12 26.68 -14.38
C LYS A 7 2.44 26.17 -13.11
N VAL A 8 1.16 26.47 -12.92
CA VAL A 8 0.41 26.05 -11.72
C VAL A 8 0.12 24.55 -11.77
N VAL A 9 -0.27 24.03 -12.93
CA VAL A 9 -0.53 22.59 -13.14
C VAL A 9 0.74 21.76 -12.98
N THR A 10 1.88 22.27 -13.43
CA THR A 10 3.16 21.55 -13.30
C THR A 10 3.65 21.49 -11.85
N ALA A 11 3.39 22.55 -11.06
CA ALA A 11 3.75 22.58 -9.65
C ALA A 11 2.90 21.58 -8.84
N SER A 12 1.57 21.56 -9.02
CA SER A 12 0.68 20.63 -8.33
C SER A 12 0.96 19.15 -8.66
N GLY A 13 1.30 18.84 -9.92
CA GLY A 13 1.71 17.50 -10.33
C GLY A 13 2.98 17.01 -9.62
N ARG A 14 3.97 17.88 -9.41
CA ARG A 14 5.21 17.53 -8.68
C ARG A 14 5.00 17.36 -7.17
N PHE A 15 4.09 18.12 -6.57
CA PHE A 15 3.75 17.95 -5.15
C PHE A 15 3.00 16.63 -4.90
N MET A 16 2.05 16.25 -5.76
CA MET A 16 1.35 14.95 -5.64
C MET A 16 2.32 13.77 -5.75
N ASP A 17 3.27 13.81 -6.68
CA ASP A 17 4.29 12.75 -6.83
C ASP A 17 5.18 12.64 -5.57
N SER A 18 5.52 13.78 -4.94
CA SER A 18 6.33 13.79 -3.71
C SER A 18 5.60 13.25 -2.48
N VAL A 19 4.29 13.49 -2.34
CA VAL A 19 3.47 12.99 -1.23
C VAL A 19 3.26 11.49 -1.34
N ILE A 20 3.08 10.96 -2.56
CA ILE A 20 2.93 9.51 -2.78
C ILE A 20 4.25 8.76 -2.52
N ARG A 21 5.40 9.40 -2.78
CA ARG A 21 6.72 8.78 -2.60
C ARG A 21 7.27 8.84 -1.18
N GLN A 22 6.73 9.68 -0.31
CA GLN A 22 7.47 10.09 0.89
C GLN A 22 7.57 9.07 2.02
N ASP A 23 6.71 8.06 2.16
CA ASP A 23 6.89 7.10 3.26
C ASP A 23 6.12 5.78 3.10
N ILE A 24 6.18 5.13 1.93
CA ILE A 24 5.96 3.66 1.92
C ILE A 24 7.22 3.00 2.50
N LYS A 25 7.64 3.40 3.71
CA LYS A 25 8.38 2.51 4.59
C LYS A 25 7.39 1.43 4.98
N GLN A 26 7.39 0.40 4.16
CA GLN A 26 6.59 -0.79 4.30
C GLN A 26 6.98 -1.46 5.62
N SER A 27 6.38 -0.99 6.72
CA SER A 27 6.66 -1.52 8.05
C SER A 27 6.25 -2.98 8.08
N ASN A 28 7.06 -3.82 8.73
CA ASN A 28 6.70 -5.21 8.96
C ASN A 28 5.42 -5.34 9.82
N ASP A 29 5.01 -4.28 10.52
CA ASP A 29 3.74 -4.19 11.25
C ASP A 29 2.52 -3.92 10.34
N SER A 30 2.72 -3.43 9.11
CA SER A 30 1.62 -3.21 8.18
C SER A 30 1.05 -4.55 7.71
N LYS A 31 -0.27 -4.73 7.82
CA LYS A 31 -0.96 -5.93 7.35
C LYS A 31 -1.13 -5.98 5.83
N ILE A 32 -1.08 -4.82 5.18
CA ILE A 32 -1.26 -4.64 3.73
C ILE A 32 -0.04 -3.89 3.20
N ILE A 33 0.43 -4.31 2.04
CA ILE A 33 1.51 -3.66 1.30
C ILE A 33 0.94 -3.23 -0.05
N THR A 34 1.27 -2.02 -0.46
CA THR A 34 0.80 -1.45 -1.73
C THR A 34 1.99 -1.34 -2.66
N ASP A 35 1.87 -1.92 -3.85
CA ASP A 35 2.91 -1.81 -4.86
C ASP A 35 2.92 -0.42 -5.51
N ALA A 36 3.92 -0.14 -6.34
CA ALA A 36 4.05 1.13 -7.05
C ALA A 36 2.92 1.40 -8.06
N ASN A 37 2.14 0.38 -8.44
CA ASN A 37 0.99 0.49 -9.33
C ASN A 37 -0.32 0.70 -8.54
N GLY A 38 -0.27 0.74 -7.21
CA GLY A 38 -1.44 0.88 -6.35
C GLY A 38 -2.15 -0.44 -6.02
N ASN A 39 -1.61 -1.60 -6.42
CA ASN A 39 -2.18 -2.88 -6.05
C ASN A 39 -1.87 -3.17 -4.58
N ALA A 40 -2.92 -3.49 -3.83
CA ALA A 40 -2.81 -3.89 -2.44
C ALA A 40 -2.69 -5.42 -2.34
N VAL A 41 -1.65 -5.91 -1.67
CA VAL A 41 -1.49 -7.32 -1.33
C VAL A 41 -1.28 -7.50 0.17
N LEU A 42 -1.59 -8.70 0.65
CA LEU A 42 -1.46 -9.03 2.07
C LEU A 42 0.02 -9.17 2.46
N ASN A 43 0.43 -8.55 3.57
CA ASN A 43 1.80 -8.63 4.04
C ASN A 43 2.10 -10.00 4.68
N MET A 44 2.62 -10.93 3.90
CA MET A 44 2.99 -12.25 4.42
C MET A 44 4.22 -12.21 5.35
N ASN A 45 4.95 -11.10 5.42
CA ASN A 45 6.03 -10.92 6.39
C ASN A 45 5.52 -10.50 7.77
N ASN A 46 4.26 -10.08 7.89
CA ASN A 46 3.65 -9.72 9.17
C ASN A 46 3.22 -10.99 9.94
N GLN A 47 3.69 -11.13 11.18
CA GLN A 47 3.41 -12.31 12.00
C GLN A 47 1.90 -12.50 12.25
N LYS A 48 1.16 -11.43 12.57
CA LYS A 48 -0.28 -11.48 12.85
C LYS A 48 -1.08 -11.95 11.63
N VAL A 49 -0.66 -11.56 10.43
CA VAL A 49 -1.25 -12.01 9.17
C VAL A 49 -1.08 -13.52 9.01
N ARG A 50 0.14 -14.02 9.19
CA ARG A 50 0.45 -15.46 9.08
C ARG A 50 -0.33 -16.28 10.11
N ASP A 51 -0.37 -15.83 11.36
CA ASP A 51 -1.08 -16.49 12.45
C ASP A 51 -2.59 -16.57 12.16
N SER A 52 -3.17 -15.47 11.68
CA SER A 52 -4.59 -15.41 11.32
C SER A 52 -4.92 -16.35 10.16
N MET A 53 -4.08 -16.40 9.14
CA MET A 53 -4.24 -17.31 8.00
C MET A 53 -4.13 -18.78 8.44
N GLN A 54 -3.16 -19.11 9.28
CA GLN A 54 -2.98 -20.46 9.80
C GLN A 54 -4.15 -20.89 10.69
N ALA A 55 -4.65 -20.01 11.57
CA ALA A 55 -5.81 -20.28 12.40
C ALA A 55 -7.05 -20.58 11.55
N ARG A 56 -7.29 -19.77 10.51
CA ARG A 56 -8.39 -20.00 9.56
C ARG A 56 -8.24 -21.31 8.80
N MET A 57 -7.03 -21.68 8.37
CA MET A 57 -6.79 -22.96 7.70
C MET A 57 -7.04 -24.15 8.63
N LYS A 58 -6.64 -24.05 9.91
CA LYS A 58 -6.95 -25.08 10.92
C LYS A 58 -8.45 -25.20 11.17
N GLU A 59 -9.17 -24.08 11.26
CA GLU A 59 -10.64 -24.09 11.40
C GLU A 59 -11.33 -24.73 10.19
N LEU A 60 -10.90 -24.40 8.98
CA LEU A 60 -11.45 -24.98 7.76
C LEU A 60 -11.15 -26.49 7.65
N ALA A 61 -9.96 -26.92 8.08
CA ALA A 61 -9.60 -28.33 8.12
C ALA A 61 -10.38 -29.11 9.18
N ALA A 62 -10.69 -28.49 10.32
CA ALA A 62 -11.49 -29.09 11.39
C ALA A 62 -13.00 -29.13 11.09
N LYS A 63 -13.47 -28.35 10.09
CA LYS A 63 -14.85 -28.38 9.58
C LYS A 63 -15.07 -29.42 8.48
N ARG A 64 -14.03 -30.14 8.05
CA ARG A 64 -14.13 -31.32 7.18
C ARG A 64 -14.20 -32.57 8.03
#